data_AF-A0AAW1BVN3-F1
#
_entry.id   AF-A0AAW1BVN3-F1
#
_cell.length_a   1.000
_cell.length_b   1.000
_cell.length_c   1.000
_cell.angle_alpha   90.00
_cell.angle_beta   90.00
_cell.angle_gamma   90.00
#
_symmetry.space_group_name_H-M   'P 1'
#
loop_
_entity.id
_entity.type
_entity.pdbx_description
1 polymer ?
#
loop_
_entity_poly.entity_id
_entity_poly.type
_entity_poly.pdbx_seq_one_letter_code
_entity_poly.pdbx_strand_id
1 'polypeptide(L)'
;MEEASAPQFHCLDGTLYDFFSGYNDLKNKKIRFVGEANQRIKEDFLRILRYFRFYGRIAERPDDHDAKTLEAIKENAKGLAGISGERIWTELKKILVGKYANQLIHLMYELTVNDYIE
;
A
#
# COMPACT_ATOMS: atom_id res chain seq x y z
N MET A 1 -8.96 -4.52 -11.25
CA MET A 1 -9.04 -4.46 -9.78
C MET A 1 -8.09 -5.52 -9.24
N GLU A 2 -6.80 -5.22 -9.14
CA GLU A 2 -5.80 -6.24 -8.81
C GLU A 2 -4.60 -5.53 -8.24
N GLU A 3 -4.53 -5.44 -6.92
CA GLU A 3 -3.35 -5.71 -6.07
C GLU A 3 -3.81 -5.34 -4.66
N ALA A 4 -4.51 -6.20 -3.95
CA ALA A 4 -4.60 -6.13 -2.49
C ALA A 4 -4.93 -7.50 -1.89
N SER A 5 -4.70 -8.58 -2.63
CA SER A 5 -4.92 -9.92 -2.13
C SER A 5 -3.68 -10.73 -2.43
N ALA A 6 -3.07 -11.27 -1.39
CA ALA A 6 -2.26 -12.49 -1.48
C ALA A 6 -3.05 -13.56 -2.27
N PRO A 7 -2.38 -14.53 -2.91
CA PRO A 7 -3.09 -15.61 -3.61
C PRO A 7 -3.97 -16.36 -2.62
N GLN A 8 -5.28 -16.07 -2.69
CA GLN A 8 -6.34 -16.79 -2.02
C GLN A 8 -6.89 -17.75 -3.07
N PHE A 9 -6.59 -19.04 -2.92
CA PHE A 9 -7.24 -20.04 -3.75
C PHE A 9 -8.59 -20.34 -3.13
N HIS A 10 -9.64 -20.03 -3.89
CA HIS A 10 -10.97 -20.59 -3.65
C HIS A 10 -11.05 -21.92 -4.39
N CYS A 11 -11.15 -23.00 -3.64
CA CYS A 11 -11.71 -24.22 -4.21
C CYS A 11 -13.20 -23.98 -4.51
N LEU A 12 -13.76 -24.71 -5.49
CA LEU A 12 -15.18 -24.61 -5.87
C LEU A 12 -16.15 -24.92 -4.71
N ASP A 13 -15.63 -25.47 -3.61
CA ASP A 13 -16.33 -25.76 -2.35
C ASP A 13 -16.34 -24.60 -1.34
N GLY A 14 -15.71 -23.46 -1.65
CA GLY A 14 -15.62 -22.29 -0.77
C GLY A 14 -14.48 -22.34 0.25
N THR A 15 -13.57 -23.32 0.18
CA THR A 15 -12.40 -23.39 1.05
C THR A 15 -11.41 -22.28 0.69
N LEU A 16 -11.11 -21.43 1.68
CA LEU A 16 -10.12 -20.36 1.58
C LEU A 16 -8.77 -20.85 2.10
N TYR A 17 -7.79 -21.00 1.21
CA TYR A 17 -6.40 -21.28 1.60
C TYR A 17 -5.63 -19.97 1.79
N ASP A 18 -5.22 -19.71 3.03
CA ASP A 18 -4.46 -18.53 3.43
C ASP A 18 -3.04 -18.89 3.85
N PHE A 19 -2.10 -18.73 2.93
CA PHE A 19 -0.68 -19.02 3.15
C PHE A 19 0.10 -17.89 3.84
N PHE A 20 -0.52 -16.72 4.01
CA PHE A 20 0.17 -15.50 4.44
C PHE A 20 -0.57 -14.75 5.55
N SER A 21 -1.53 -15.40 6.23
CA SER A 21 -2.37 -14.79 7.26
C SER A 21 -3.16 -13.56 6.78
N GLY A 22 -3.45 -13.47 5.48
CA GLY A 22 -4.20 -12.37 4.88
C GLY A 22 -5.62 -12.25 5.42
N TYR A 23 -6.25 -13.34 5.85
CA TYR A 23 -7.55 -13.31 6.51
C TYR A 23 -7.49 -12.57 7.85
N ASN A 24 -6.45 -12.83 8.66
CA ASN A 24 -6.24 -12.15 9.93
C ASN A 24 -5.87 -10.68 9.72
N ASP A 25 -5.02 -10.36 8.75
CA ASP A 25 -4.68 -8.98 8.42
C ASP A 25 -5.92 -8.20 7.94
N LEU A 26 -6.77 -8.82 7.10
CA LEU A 26 -8.03 -8.23 6.67
C LEU A 26 -8.99 -8.00 7.84
N LYS A 27 -9.13 -9.00 8.73
CA LYS A 27 -9.96 -8.90 9.94
C LYS A 27 -9.49 -7.80 10.88
N ASN A 28 -8.17 -7.64 11.02
CA ASN A 28 -7.54 -6.62 11.84
C ASN A 28 -7.30 -5.29 11.09
N LYS A 29 -7.78 -5.18 9.85
CA LYS A 29 -7.62 -4.00 8.97
C LYS A 29 -6.19 -3.48 8.88
N LYS A 30 -5.24 -4.42 8.86
CA LYS A 30 -3.81 -4.14 8.69
C LYS A 30 -3.45 -4.26 7.22
N ILE A 31 -2.67 -3.29 6.75
CA ILE A 31 -2.07 -3.34 5.42
C ILE A 31 -0.62 -3.78 5.58
N ARG A 32 -0.29 -4.95 5.03
CA ARG A 32 1.06 -5.50 4.98
C ARG A 32 1.40 -6.00 3.60
N PHE A 33 2.69 -5.97 3.28
CA PHE A 33 3.21 -6.64 2.09
C PHE A 33 3.24 -8.15 2.31
N VAL A 34 2.95 -8.91 1.25
CA VAL A 34 3.20 -10.34 1.24
C VAL A 34 4.71 -10.53 1.02
N GLY A 35 5.41 -11.03 2.04
CA GLY A 35 6.88 -11.08 2.07
C GLY A 35 7.52 -9.75 2.49
N GLU A 36 8.80 -9.58 2.17
CA GLU A 36 9.58 -8.40 2.58
C GLU A 36 9.18 -7.14 1.80
N ALA A 37 8.69 -6.11 2.50
CA ALA A 37 8.20 -4.85 1.90
C ALA A 37 9.22 -4.23 0.95
N ASN A 38 10.49 -4.21 1.36
CA ASN A 38 11.62 -3.66 0.59
C ASN A 38 11.78 -4.36 -0.78
N GLN A 39 11.66 -5.69 -0.82
CA GLN A 39 11.74 -6.45 -2.07
C GLN A 39 10.54 -6.17 -2.97
N ARG A 40 9.33 -6.19 -2.40
CA ARG A 40 8.09 -5.98 -3.17
C ARG A 40 8.02 -4.58 -3.78
N ILE A 41 8.48 -3.56 -3.04
CA ILE A 41 8.53 -2.18 -3.54
C ILE A 41 9.52 -2.06 -4.71
N LYS A 42 10.68 -2.72 -4.65
CA LYS A 42 11.67 -2.69 -5.73
C LYS A 42 11.21 -3.38 -7.02
N GLU A 43 10.27 -4.33 -6.93
CA GLU A 43 9.63 -4.92 -8.11
C GLU A 43 8.72 -3.93 -8.86
N ASP A 44 7.99 -3.08 -8.13
CA ASP A 44 7.19 -1.98 -8.70
C ASP A 44 7.04 -0.86 -7.66
N PHE A 45 7.73 0.26 -7.89
CA PHE A 45 7.71 1.40 -6.97
C PHE A 45 6.32 2.01 -6.81
N LEU A 46 5.39 1.82 -7.77
CA LEU A 46 4.01 2.28 -7.65
C LEU A 46 3.31 1.64 -6.43
N ARG A 47 3.81 0.52 -5.92
CA ARG A 47 3.29 -0.11 -4.69
C ARG A 47 3.34 0.82 -3.47
N ILE A 48 4.24 1.81 -3.44
CA ILE A 48 4.27 2.84 -2.40
C ILE A 48 2.93 3.60 -2.38
N LEU A 49 2.49 4.12 -3.53
CA LEU A 49 1.21 4.83 -3.60
C LEU A 49 0.01 3.91 -3.35
N ARG A 50 0.13 2.66 -3.79
CA ARG A 50 -0.93 1.67 -3.55
C ARG A 50 -1.08 1.35 -2.07
N TYR A 51 0.01 1.32 -1.29
CA TYR A 51 -0.05 1.20 0.16
C TYR A 51 -0.95 2.29 0.76
N PHE A 52 -0.67 3.57 0.48
CA PHE A 52 -1.48 4.69 0.98
C PHE A 52 -2.95 4.58 0.53
N ARG A 53 -3.20 4.23 -0.74
CA ARG A 53 -4.56 4.03 -1.25
C ARG A 53 -5.31 2.96 -0.45
N PHE A 54 -4.70 1.81 -0.22
CA PHE A 54 -5.37 0.72 0.50
C PHE A 54 -5.54 1.01 1.97
N TYR A 55 -4.56 1.70 2.56
CA TYR A 55 -4.66 2.18 3.93
C TYR A 55 -5.91 3.07 4.09
N GLY A 56 -6.07 4.07 3.23
CA GLY A 56 -7.26 4.95 3.22
C GLY A 56 -8.57 4.24 2.87
N ARG A 57 -8.54 2.99 2.41
CA ARG A 57 -9.74 2.19 2.12
C ARG A 57 -10.13 1.28 3.28
N ILE A 58 -9.14 0.65 3.92
CA ILE A 58 -9.36 -0.49 4.83
C ILE A 58 -9.05 -0.12 6.28
N ALA A 59 -8.04 0.70 6.55
CA ALA A 59 -7.56 0.95 7.89
C ALA A 59 -8.66 1.54 8.80
N GLU A 60 -8.62 1.14 10.07
CA GLU A 60 -9.57 1.60 11.07
C GLU A 60 -9.16 2.93 11.70
N ARG A 61 -7.86 3.20 11.77
CA ARG A 61 -7.26 4.40 12.36
C ARG A 61 -6.24 4.99 11.38
N PRO A 62 -6.01 6.31 11.40
CA PRO A 62 -5.07 6.95 10.48
C PRO A 62 -3.59 6.67 10.79
N ASP A 63 -3.23 6.35 12.04
CA ASP A 63 -1.82 6.35 12.49
C ASP A 63 -1.30 4.97 12.92
N ASP A 64 -1.98 3.91 12.50
CA ASP A 64 -1.69 2.52 12.91
C ASP A 64 -0.89 1.80 11.82
N HIS A 65 0.25 2.38 11.46
CA HIS A 65 1.14 1.91 10.42
C HIS A 65 2.20 0.96 10.97
N ASP A 66 2.61 -0.01 10.15
CA ASP A 66 3.76 -0.87 10.48
C ASP A 66 5.07 -0.12 10.23
N ALA A 67 5.92 -0.01 11.26
CA ALA A 67 7.15 0.79 11.20
C ALA A 67 8.12 0.31 10.11
N LYS A 68 8.27 -1.02 9.93
CA LYS A 68 9.13 -1.59 8.88
C LYS A 68 8.63 -1.26 7.48
N THR A 69 7.31 -1.24 7.31
CA THR A 69 6.69 -0.82 6.05
C THR A 69 6.97 0.65 5.75
N LEU A 70 6.87 1.54 6.74
CA LEU A 70 7.19 2.97 6.57
C LEU A 70 8.68 3.19 6.26
N GLU A 71 9.57 2.47 6.92
CA GLU A 71 11.01 2.48 6.65
C GLU A 71 11.30 2.07 5.21
N ALA A 72 10.75 0.93 4.76
CA ALA A 72 10.90 0.47 3.38
C ALA A 72 10.33 1.47 2.35
N ILE A 73 9.21 2.15 2.66
CA ILE A 73 8.67 3.20 1.79
C ILE A 73 9.66 4.36 1.68
N LYS A 74 10.18 4.85 2.82
CA LYS A 74 11.11 5.98 2.87
C LYS A 74 12.40 5.69 2.09
N GLU A 75 12.98 4.51 2.29
CA GLU A 75 14.22 4.11 1.61
C GLU A 75 14.07 4.00 0.08
N ASN A 76 12.87 3.71 -0.41
CA ASN A 76 12.61 3.48 -1.83
C ASN A 76 11.80 4.58 -2.51
N ALA A 77 11.46 5.67 -1.81
CA ALA A 77 10.62 6.76 -2.33
C ALA A 77 11.16 7.34 -3.65
N LYS A 78 12.48 7.48 -3.76
CA LYS A 78 13.16 7.96 -4.99
C LYS A 78 12.85 7.13 -6.24
N GLY A 79 12.53 5.85 -6.09
CA GLY A 79 12.17 4.98 -7.21
C GLY A 79 10.88 5.41 -7.93
N LEU A 80 10.03 6.22 -7.28
CA LEU A 80 8.83 6.78 -7.90
C LEU A 80 9.15 7.74 -9.06
N ALA A 81 10.33 8.36 -9.08
CA ALA A 81 10.76 9.22 -10.19
C ALA A 81 10.88 8.46 -11.53
N GLY A 82 10.95 7.12 -11.50
CA GLY A 82 10.93 6.27 -12.69
C GLY A 82 9.54 5.84 -13.17
N ILE A 83 8.47 6.25 -12.47
CA ILE A 83 7.09 5.85 -12.79
C ILE A 83 6.41 6.94 -13.61
N SER A 84 5.59 6.56 -14.59
CA SER A 84 4.87 7.55 -15.40
C SER A 84 3.87 8.37 -14.58
N GLY A 85 3.81 9.68 -14.85
CA GLY A 85 2.89 10.60 -14.18
C GLY A 85 1.42 10.18 -14.28
N GLU A 86 0.99 9.54 -15.36
CA GLU A 86 -0.38 9.01 -15.48
C GLU A 86 -0.69 7.92 -14.42
N ARG A 87 0.27 7.01 -14.18
CA ARG A 87 0.13 5.95 -13.16
C ARG A 87 0.14 6.57 -11.76
N ILE A 88 1.04 7.52 -11.51
CA ILE A 88 1.09 8.29 -10.25
C ILE A 88 -0.25 8.98 -10.01
N TRP A 89 -0.74 9.76 -10.98
CA TRP A 89 -1.99 10.52 -10.88
C TRP A 89 -3.21 9.63 -10.65
N THR A 90 -3.23 8.44 -11.29
CA THR A 90 -4.30 7.47 -11.11
C THR A 90 -4.38 6.95 -9.68
N GLU A 91 -3.25 6.75 -9.01
CA GLU A 91 -3.22 6.36 -7.59
C GLU A 91 -3.50 7.55 -6.68
N LEU A 92 -2.89 8.70 -6.94
CA LEU A 92 -3.04 9.90 -6.11
C LEU A 92 -4.50 10.37 -6.02
N LYS A 93 -5.23 10.40 -7.14
CA LYS A 93 -6.68 10.71 -7.12
C LYS A 93 -7.47 9.80 -6.20
N LYS A 94 -7.13 8.51 -6.14
CA LYS A 94 -7.83 7.53 -5.28
C LYS A 94 -7.49 7.72 -3.80
N ILE A 95 -6.26 8.17 -3.50
CA ILE A 95 -5.86 8.53 -2.14
C ILE A 95 -6.63 9.77 -1.68
N LEU A 96 -6.71 10.80 -2.52
CA LEU A 96 -7.34 12.09 -2.18
C LEU A 96 -8.84 11.99 -1.89
N VAL A 97 -9.55 11.06 -2.54
CA VAL A 97 -10.98 10.81 -2.27
C VAL A 97 -11.21 9.71 -1.23
N GLY A 98 -10.14 9.12 -0.69
CA GLY A 98 -10.18 8.06 0.32
C GLY A 98 -10.37 8.58 1.74
N LYS A 99 -10.52 7.67 2.71
CA LYS A 99 -10.48 8.04 4.12
C LYS A 99 -9.07 8.45 4.49
N TYR A 100 -8.97 9.32 5.50
CA TYR A 100 -7.69 9.78 6.03
C TYR A 100 -6.79 10.47 5.00
N ALA A 101 -7.35 10.99 3.90
CA ALA A 101 -6.58 11.62 2.84
C ALA A 101 -5.62 12.70 3.37
N ASN A 102 -6.09 13.56 4.29
CA ASN A 102 -5.25 14.57 4.91
C ASN A 102 -4.05 13.97 5.64
N GLN A 103 -4.29 12.98 6.51
CA GLN A 103 -3.24 12.31 7.28
C GLN A 103 -2.26 11.56 6.38
N LEU A 104 -2.76 10.87 5.36
CA LEU A 104 -1.92 10.11 4.42
C LEU A 104 -1.06 11.04 3.56
N ILE A 105 -1.58 12.20 3.14
CA ILE A 105 -0.78 13.21 2.44
C ILE A 105 0.31 13.75 3.36
N HIS A 106 -0.01 14.10 4.62
CA HIS A 106 1.00 14.52 5.60
C HIS A 106 2.09 13.45 5.79
N LEU A 107 1.71 12.18 5.93
CA LEU A 107 2.66 11.08 6.04
C LEU A 107 3.53 10.93 4.79
N MET A 108 2.98 11.16 3.59
CA MET A 108 3.78 11.17 2.35
C MET A 108 4.86 12.27 2.38
N TYR A 109 4.58 13.43 2.95
CA TYR A 109 5.60 14.48 3.16
C TYR A 109 6.68 14.05 4.15
N GLU A 110 6.30 13.45 5.28
CA GLU A 110 7.26 12.97 6.29
C GLU A 110 8.20 11.89 5.75
N LEU A 111 7.71 11.10 4.79
CA LEU A 111 8.46 10.03 4.12
C LEU A 111 9.15 10.49 2.83
N THR A 112 9.17 11.78 2.52
CA THR A 112 9.78 12.37 1.30
C THR A 112 9.22 11.82 -0.01
N VAL A 113 8.01 11.25 0.01
CA VAL A 113 7.35 10.70 -1.18
C VAL A 113 6.92 11.82 -2.13
N ASN A 114 6.54 12.97 -1.57
CA ASN A 114 6.10 14.16 -2.31
C ASN A 114 7.16 14.67 -3.31
N ASP A 115 8.45 14.45 -3.02
CA ASP A 115 9.57 14.95 -3.85
C ASP A 115 9.69 14.20 -5.19
N TYR A 116 8.95 13.10 -5.38
CA TYR A 116 9.09 12.19 -6.53
C TYR A 116 7.78 11.91 -7.27
N ILE A 117 6.73 12.69 -6.98
CA ILE A 117 5.39 12.53 -7.58
C ILE A 117 4.98 13.81 -8.32
N GLU A 118 5.59 14.06 -9.47
CA GLU A 118 5.29 15.17 -10.38
C GLU A 118 4.38 14.76 -11.55
#